data_AF-A0A950TKB3-F1
#
_entry.id   AF-A0A950TKB3-F1
#
_cell.length_a   1.000
_cell.length_b   1.000
_cell.length_c   1.000
_cell.angle_alpha   90.00
_cell.angle_beta   90.00
_cell.angle_gamma   90.00
#
_symmetry.space_group_name_H-M   'P 1'
#
loop_
_entity.id
_entity.type
_entity.pdbx_description
1 polymer ?
#
loop_
_entity_poly.entity_id
_entity_poly.type
_entity_poly.pdbx_seq_one_letter_code
_entity_poly.pdbx_strand_id
1 'polypeptide(L)'
;MNIIRRRGWELPERAATPEHLFFNRRAFLAATGATLVAPGLASAEGAADTSDPSAHLYPAKRNEKYALDRPITDEAINTTYNNFYEFGSSKTIS
;
A
#
# COMPACT_ATOMS: atom_id res chain seq x y z
N MET A 1 23.99 -28.30 -25.48
CA MET A 1 23.40 -26.97 -25.21
C MET A 1 22.39 -27.13 -24.09
N ASN A 2 22.62 -26.53 -22.93
CA ASN A 2 21.71 -26.65 -21.80
C ASN A 2 20.59 -25.62 -21.96
N ILE A 3 19.35 -26.09 -22.07
CA ILE A 3 18.17 -25.22 -22.13
C ILE A 3 17.67 -25.03 -20.70
N ILE A 4 17.85 -23.83 -20.15
CA ILE A 4 17.34 -23.46 -18.83
C ILE A 4 15.88 -23.02 -18.98
N ARG A 5 14.94 -23.80 -18.44
CA ARG A 5 13.51 -23.42 -18.36
C ARG A 5 13.24 -22.71 -17.04
N ARG A 6 12.98 -21.41 -17.09
CA ARG A 6 12.65 -20.60 -15.90
C ARG A 6 11.19 -20.75 -15.51
N ARG A 7 10.92 -20.75 -14.20
CA ARG A 7 9.55 -20.73 -13.65
C ARG A 7 8.96 -19.33 -13.77
N GLY A 8 7.63 -19.21 -13.81
CA GLY A 8 6.94 -17.92 -14.02
C GLY A 8 7.23 -16.85 -12.96
N TRP A 9 7.70 -17.25 -11.78
CA TRP A 9 8.08 -16.37 -10.67
C TRP A 9 9.58 -16.10 -10.57
N GLU A 10 10.40 -16.70 -11.45
CA GLU A 10 11.85 -16.50 -11.41
C GLU A 10 12.21 -15.19 -12.10
N LEU A 11 12.76 -14.26 -11.31
CA LEU A 11 13.33 -13.04 -11.85
C LEU A 11 14.67 -13.35 -12.53
N PRO A 12 14.95 -12.74 -13.71
CA PRO A 12 16.26 -12.86 -14.33
C PRO A 12 17.30 -12.12 -13.48
N GLU A 13 18.56 -12.59 -13.43
CA GLU A 13 19.63 -11.93 -12.66
C GLU A 13 19.83 -10.46 -13.01
N ARG A 14 19.61 -10.08 -14.27
CA ARG A 14 19.64 -8.65 -14.70
C ARG A 14 18.62 -7.75 -13.99
N ALA A 15 17.57 -8.32 -13.40
CA ALA A 15 16.56 -7.59 -12.65
C ALA A 15 16.90 -7.50 -11.15
N ALA A 16 17.94 -8.20 -10.68
CA ALA A 16 18.44 -8.05 -9.33
C ALA A 16 19.19 -6.72 -9.20
N THR A 17 18.92 -5.98 -8.14
CA THR A 17 19.68 -4.78 -7.80
C THR A 17 21.14 -5.18 -7.51
N PRO A 18 22.14 -4.48 -8.08
CA PRO A 18 23.53 -4.72 -7.76
C PRO A 18 23.81 -4.65 -6.26
N GLU A 19 24.60 -5.60 -5.75
CA GLU A 19 24.87 -5.78 -4.33
C GLU A 19 25.44 -4.51 -3.66
N HIS A 20 26.37 -3.84 -4.32
CA HIS A 20 26.98 -2.60 -3.82
C HIS A 20 25.95 -1.45 -3.68
N LEU A 21 24.88 -1.43 -4.48
CA LEU A 21 23.80 -0.45 -4.34
C LEU A 21 22.84 -0.82 -3.21
N PHE A 22 22.57 -2.12 -3.01
CA PHE A 22 21.73 -2.59 -1.90
C PHE A 22 22.37 -2.25 -0.54
N PHE A 23 23.67 -2.53 -0.38
CA PHE A 23 24.40 -2.23 0.86
C PHE A 23 24.61 -0.73 1.06
N ASN A 24 24.71 0.08 -0.01
CA ASN A 24 24.85 1.54 0.05
C ASN A 24 23.56 2.31 -0.27
N ARG A 25 22.38 1.72 -0.03
CA ARG A 25 21.09 2.31 -0.43
C ARG A 25 20.85 3.73 0.07
N ARG A 26 21.39 4.11 1.23
CA ARG A 26 21.24 5.48 1.78
C ARG A 26 22.04 6.50 0.97
N ALA A 27 23.27 6.16 0.61
CA ALA A 27 24.12 7.02 -0.22
C ALA A 27 23.53 7.15 -1.63
N PHE A 28 23.01 6.05 -2.18
CA PHE A 28 22.29 6.06 -3.45
C PHE A 28 21.06 6.97 -3.42
N LEU A 29 20.17 6.80 -2.43
CA LEU A 29 18.97 7.64 -2.27
C LEU A 29 19.30 9.12 -2.07
N ALA A 30 20.35 9.44 -1.30
CA ALA A 30 20.79 10.82 -1.11
C ALA A 30 21.32 11.44 -2.43
N ALA A 31 22.08 10.67 -3.22
CA ALA A 31 22.57 11.12 -4.51
C ALA A 31 21.45 11.31 -5.55
N THR A 32 20.43 10.44 -5.57
CA THR A 32 19.31 10.55 -6.50
C THR A 32 18.25 11.55 -6.06
N GLY A 33 17.99 11.68 -4.76
CA GLY A 33 16.99 12.60 -4.20
C GLY A 33 17.29 14.06 -4.51
N ALA A 34 18.57 14.43 -4.60
CA ALA A 34 19.01 15.77 -5.00
C ALA A 34 18.66 16.14 -6.45
N THR A 35 18.34 15.16 -7.31
CA THR A 35 18.04 15.38 -8.74
C THR A 35 16.54 15.44 -9.06
N LEU A 36 15.65 15.08 -8.12
CA LEU A 36 14.21 14.98 -8.35
C LEU A 36 13.38 16.10 -7.71
N VAL A 37 14.01 17.11 -7.10
CA VAL A 37 13.29 18.29 -6.60
C VAL A 37 12.95 19.19 -7.79
N ALA A 38 11.93 18.80 -8.56
CA ALA A 38 11.28 19.68 -9.51
C ALA A 38 10.56 20.80 -8.74
N PRO A 39 10.63 22.08 -9.16
CA PRO A 39 10.01 23.21 -8.45
C PRO A 39 8.47 23.21 -8.42
N GLY A 40 7.80 22.14 -8.87
CA GLY A 40 6.34 22.10 -9.08
C GLY A 40 5.53 21.40 -7.99
N LEU A 41 6.16 20.85 -6.95
CA LEU A 41 5.44 20.10 -5.90
C LEU A 41 4.75 20.98 -4.85
N ALA A 42 4.89 22.31 -4.95
CA ALA A 42 4.28 23.26 -4.01
C ALA A 42 2.82 23.63 -4.35
N SER A 43 2.20 23.03 -5.36
CA SER A 43 0.81 23.30 -5.75
C SER A 43 -0.16 22.17 -5.43
N ALA A 44 0.09 21.42 -4.36
CA ALA A 44 -0.93 20.57 -3.74
C ALA A 44 -1.60 21.31 -2.56
N GLU A 45 -1.96 22.57 -2.77
CA GLU A 45 -2.83 23.29 -1.83
C GLU A 45 -4.28 22.96 -2.18
N GLY A 46 -4.97 22.34 -1.22
CA GLY A 46 -6.43 22.28 -1.16
C GLY A 46 -7.08 21.28 -2.13
N ALA A 47 -7.13 20.01 -1.74
CA ALA A 47 -8.29 19.19 -2.10
C ALA A 47 -9.50 19.83 -1.42
N ALA A 48 -10.12 20.77 -2.13
CA ALA A 48 -11.31 21.46 -1.71
C ALA A 48 -12.41 20.45 -1.38
N ASP A 49 -13.26 20.86 -0.43
CA ASP A 49 -14.54 20.31 -0.01
C ASP A 49 -15.46 20.06 -1.22
N THR A 50 -15.13 19.02 -1.99
CA THR A 50 -15.88 18.55 -3.14
C THR A 50 -16.69 17.36 -2.65
N SER A 51 -18.00 17.44 -2.84
CA SER A 51 -18.90 16.33 -2.51
C SER A 51 -18.38 15.06 -3.17
N ASP A 52 -18.21 13.99 -2.38
CA ASP A 52 -17.71 12.71 -2.86
C ASP A 52 -18.53 12.26 -4.10
N PRO A 53 -17.93 12.23 -5.30
CA PRO A 53 -18.64 11.88 -6.52
C PRO A 53 -19.17 10.44 -6.49
N SER A 54 -18.66 9.60 -5.57
CA SER A 54 -19.08 8.21 -5.38
C SER A 54 -20.16 8.02 -4.31
N ALA A 55 -20.59 9.08 -3.60
CA ALA A 55 -21.57 8.98 -2.52
C ALA A 55 -22.88 8.29 -2.96
N HIS A 56 -23.29 8.51 -4.22
CA HIS A 56 -24.48 7.88 -4.81
C HIS A 56 -24.38 6.36 -5.02
N LEU A 57 -23.19 5.77 -4.88
CA LEU A 57 -22.97 4.32 -4.98
C LEU A 57 -23.28 3.57 -3.68
N TYR A 58 -23.53 4.28 -2.58
CA TYR A 58 -23.76 3.70 -1.28
C TYR A 58 -25.25 3.74 -0.87
N PRO A 59 -25.73 2.71 -0.15
CA PRO A 59 -25.00 1.51 0.27
C PRO A 59 -24.79 0.53 -0.90
N ALA A 60 -23.59 -0.07 -0.96
CA ALA A 60 -23.29 -1.08 -1.97
C ALA A 60 -24.16 -2.34 -1.77
N LYS A 61 -24.67 -2.91 -2.86
CA LYS A 61 -25.46 -4.15 -2.82
C LYS A 61 -24.58 -5.34 -2.38
N ARG A 62 -25.10 -6.17 -1.46
CA ARG A 62 -24.42 -7.40 -1.01
C ARG A 62 -24.24 -8.39 -2.17
N ASN A 63 -23.05 -8.96 -2.28
CA ASN A 63 -22.73 -10.00 -3.26
C ASN A 63 -22.94 -11.39 -2.66
N GLU A 64 -23.95 -12.13 -3.14
CA GLU A 64 -24.32 -13.45 -2.63
C GLU A 64 -23.27 -14.54 -2.90
N LYS A 65 -22.35 -14.32 -3.84
CA LYS A 65 -21.21 -15.23 -4.08
C LYS A 65 -20.31 -15.38 -2.85
N TYR A 66 -20.27 -14.36 -1.98
CA TYR A 66 -19.44 -14.32 -0.79
C TYR A 66 -20.29 -14.35 0.48
N ALA A 67 -21.15 -15.37 0.60
CA ALA A 67 -21.86 -15.66 1.84
C ALA A 67 -20.90 -16.23 2.89
N LEU A 68 -21.14 -15.87 4.17
CA LEU A 68 -20.37 -16.39 5.29
C LEU A 68 -21.01 -17.66 5.83
N ASP A 69 -20.18 -18.60 6.25
CA ASP A 69 -20.54 -19.82 6.98
C ASP A 69 -20.52 -19.63 8.51
N ARG A 70 -20.29 -18.40 8.96
CA ARG A 70 -20.02 -18.01 10.36
C ARG A 70 -20.74 -16.71 10.72
N PRO A 71 -20.96 -16.44 12.03
CA PRO A 71 -21.51 -15.16 12.46
C PRO A 71 -20.61 -13.98 12.06
N ILE A 72 -21.25 -12.85 11.78
CA ILE A 72 -20.56 -11.58 11.55
C ILE A 72 -19.98 -11.10 12.89
N THR A 73 -18.76 -10.57 12.85
CA THR A 73 -18.14 -9.92 14.02
C THR A 73 -18.88 -8.63 14.34
N ASP A 74 -19.18 -8.41 15.62
CA ASP A 74 -19.85 -7.19 16.09
C ASP A 74 -19.09 -5.93 15.68
N GLU A 75 -19.85 -4.90 15.30
CA GLU A 75 -19.30 -3.63 14.80
C GLU A 75 -18.29 -3.01 15.78
N ALA A 76 -18.62 -2.99 17.08
CA ALA A 76 -17.75 -2.43 18.12
C ALA A 76 -16.36 -3.10 18.19
N ILE A 77 -16.29 -4.40 17.92
CA ILE A 77 -15.02 -5.13 17.86
C ILE A 77 -14.28 -4.74 16.57
N ASN A 78 -14.98 -4.69 15.43
CA ASN A 78 -14.39 -4.39 14.14
C ASN A 78 -13.82 -2.95 14.07
N THR A 79 -14.44 -1.99 14.76
CA THR A 79 -13.97 -0.60 14.80
C THR A 79 -12.82 -0.38 15.80
N THR A 80 -12.69 -1.20 16.84
CA THR A 80 -11.78 -0.92 17.97
C THR A 80 -10.58 -1.87 18.04
N TYR A 81 -10.78 -3.16 17.73
CA TYR A 81 -9.75 -4.18 17.91
C TYR A 81 -8.88 -4.33 16.66
N ASN A 82 -8.06 -3.31 16.40
CA ASN A 82 -7.26 -3.20 15.18
C ASN A 82 -5.74 -3.26 15.44
N ASN A 83 -4.97 -3.63 14.41
CA ASN A 83 -3.52 -3.50 14.40
C ASN A 83 -3.14 -2.21 13.64
N PHE A 84 -3.30 -1.06 14.30
CA PHE A 84 -3.00 0.24 13.70
C PHE A 84 -1.84 0.93 14.43
N TYR A 85 -0.63 0.44 14.18
CA TYR A 85 0.57 0.77 14.96
C TYR A 85 1.00 2.23 14.87
N GLU A 86 0.63 2.90 13.77
CA GLU A 86 0.84 4.33 13.55
C GLU A 86 0.13 5.19 14.63
N PHE A 87 -0.92 4.66 15.25
CA PHE A 87 -1.72 5.35 16.26
C PHE A 87 -1.58 4.74 17.67
N GLY A 88 -0.79 3.68 17.81
CA GLY A 88 -0.45 3.06 19.09
C GLY A 88 -0.34 1.54 19.02
N SER A 89 0.25 0.94 20.05
CA SER A 89 0.41 -0.52 20.15
C SER A 89 -0.74 -1.23 20.86
N SER A 90 -1.65 -0.49 21.50
CA SER A 90 -2.80 -1.03 22.24
C SER A 90 -3.97 -1.39 21.31
N LYS A 91 -4.90 -2.20 21.82
CA LYS A 91 -6.17 -2.60 21.17
C LYS A 91 -7.37 -1.80 21.67
N THR A 92 -7.11 -0.74 22.42
CA THR A 92 -8.11 0.13 23.05
C THR A 92 -7.96 1.59 22.61
N ILE A 93 -7.38 1.82 21.43
CA ILE A 93 -7.26 3.16 20.88
C ILE A 93 -8.67 3.58 20.46
N SER A 94 -9.20 4.63 21.09
CA SER A 94 -10.53 5.20 20.88
C SER A 94 -10.42 6.64 20.42
#